data_AF-A0AAU9SY01-F1
#
_entry.id   AF-A0AAU9SY01-F1
#
_cell.length_a   1.000
_cell.length_b   1.000
_cell.length_c   1.000
_cell.angle_alpha   90.00
_cell.angle_beta   90.00
_cell.angle_gamma   90.00
#
_symmetry.space_group_name_H-M   'P 1'
#
loop_
_entity.id
_entity.type
_entity.pdbx_description
1 polymer ?
#
loop_
_entity_poly.entity_id
_entity_poly.type
_entity_poly.pdbx_seq_one_letter_code
_entity_poly.pdbx_strand_id
1 'polypeptide(L)'
;MKETKTPIHVVWSWVRRQPPKVKAFLAVVTGMAALVLLRFIVHDHDNLFVAAEAVHSIGICVLIYKLMKEKTCAGLSLKSQELTAIFLAVRLYCSFVMEYDIHTILDLATLGTTLWVIYMIRFKLRASYMEDKDNFALYYVVSHVLLILKLPLLVPCAVLAVLIHPSTSHNILNRISWALCVYLEAVSVLPQLRVMQNTKIVEPFTAHYVFALGVARFLSCAHWVLQVVDTRGRLLVALGYGLWPSMVLISEIVQTFILADFCYYYVKSVFGGQLVLRLPSGVV
;
A
#
# COMPACT_ATOMS: atom_id res chain seq x y z
N MET A 1 -11.27 39.56 22.22
CA MET A 1 -11.68 38.16 22.46
C MET A 1 -10.47 37.27 22.20
N LYS A 2 -9.88 36.61 23.20
CA LYS A 2 -8.77 35.66 22.99
C LYS A 2 -9.37 34.41 22.35
N GLU A 3 -8.95 34.05 21.14
CA GLU A 3 -9.28 32.75 20.55
C GLU A 3 -8.84 31.63 21.51
N THR A 4 -9.80 30.95 22.11
CA THR A 4 -9.57 29.71 22.86
C THR A 4 -9.08 28.66 21.88
N LYS A 5 -7.75 28.47 21.82
CA LYS A 5 -7.13 27.42 21.02
C LYS A 5 -7.67 26.08 21.49
N THR A 6 -8.25 25.31 20.57
CA THR A 6 -8.72 23.95 20.87
C THR A 6 -7.57 23.11 21.41
N PRO A 7 -7.80 22.17 22.35
CA PRO A 7 -6.75 21.34 22.92
C PRO A 7 -5.96 20.57 21.85
N ILE A 8 -6.64 20.16 20.77
CA ILE A 8 -6.03 19.54 19.59
C ILE A 8 -4.99 20.47 18.94
N HIS A 9 -5.30 21.77 18.80
CA HIS A 9 -4.39 22.74 18.22
C HIS A 9 -3.15 22.98 19.09
N VAL A 10 -3.30 22.93 20.42
CA VAL A 10 -2.17 23.06 21.36
C VAL A 10 -1.21 21.87 21.21
N VAL A 11 -1.73 20.65 21.28
CA VAL A 11 -0.94 19.42 21.12
C VAL A 11 -0.26 19.40 19.75
N TRP A 12 -0.99 19.71 18.68
CA TRP A 12 -0.46 19.77 17.32
C TRP A 12 0.68 20.78 17.16
N SER A 13 0.53 21.97 17.75
CA SER A 13 1.56 23.00 17.72
C SER A 13 2.83 22.59 18.47
N TRP A 14 2.70 21.83 19.55
CA TRP A 14 3.81 21.29 20.31
C TRP A 14 4.55 20.20 19.55
N VAL A 15 3.82 19.23 18.95
CA VAL A 15 4.41 18.14 18.15
C VAL A 15 5.24 18.70 16.99
N ARG A 16 4.77 19.76 16.33
CA ARG A 16 5.50 20.40 15.22
C ARG A 16 6.87 20.92 15.63
N ARG A 17 7.01 21.43 16.87
CA ARG A 17 8.24 22.02 17.39
C ARG A 17 9.27 20.98 17.86
N GLN A 18 8.89 19.71 17.94
CA GLN A 18 9.79 18.67 18.41
C GLN A 18 10.88 18.31 17.39
N PRO A 19 12.07 17.89 17.86
CA PRO A 19 13.15 17.43 16.98
C PRO A 19 12.77 16.11 16.27
N PRO A 20 13.42 15.77 15.14
CA PRO A 20 13.09 14.58 14.34
C PRO A 20 13.09 13.28 15.15
N LYS A 21 14.04 13.11 16.08
CA LYS A 21 14.13 11.94 16.98
C LYS A 21 12.88 11.78 17.85
N VAL A 22 12.37 12.89 18.40
CA VAL A 22 11.17 12.88 19.24
C VAL A 22 9.92 12.63 18.40
N LYS A 23 9.86 13.14 17.17
CA LYS A 23 8.76 12.84 16.24
C LYS A 23 8.71 11.36 15.88
N ALA A 24 9.87 10.76 15.59
CA ALA A 24 9.98 9.33 15.33
C ALA A 24 9.55 8.51 16.56
N PHE A 25 10.02 8.88 17.76
CA PHE A 25 9.60 8.24 19.00
C PHE A 25 8.08 8.34 19.24
N LEU A 26 7.49 9.53 19.07
CA LEU A 26 6.05 9.75 19.20
C LEU A 26 5.25 8.93 18.17
N ALA A 27 5.74 8.82 16.94
CA ALA A 27 5.10 8.01 15.91
C ALA A 27 5.09 6.52 16.29
N VAL A 28 6.22 5.99 16.78
CA VAL A 28 6.32 4.62 17.27
C VAL A 28 5.38 4.37 18.46
N VAL A 29 5.40 5.26 19.47
CA VAL A 29 4.51 5.15 20.63
C VAL A 29 3.04 5.21 20.21
N THR A 30 2.69 6.10 19.28
CA THR A 30 1.31 6.21 18.78
C THR A 30 0.90 4.95 18.01
N GLY A 31 1.78 4.38 17.18
CA GLY A 31 1.54 3.12 16.48
C GLY A 31 1.36 1.95 17.45
N MET A 32 2.22 1.82 18.46
CA MET A 32 2.10 0.81 19.51
C MET A 32 0.80 0.97 20.31
N ALA A 33 0.45 2.20 20.70
CA ALA A 33 -0.80 2.48 21.39
C ALA A 33 -2.02 2.12 20.52
N ALA A 34 -1.98 2.42 19.22
CA ALA A 34 -3.02 2.04 18.28
C ALA A 34 -3.18 0.51 18.19
N LEU A 35 -2.07 -0.24 18.09
CA LEU A 35 -2.11 -1.70 18.08
C LEU A 35 -2.69 -2.28 19.38
N VAL A 36 -2.29 -1.74 20.53
CA VAL A 36 -2.83 -2.15 21.83
C VAL A 36 -4.32 -1.85 21.93
N LEU A 37 -4.75 -0.66 21.50
CA LEU A 37 -6.18 -0.30 21.46
C LEU A 37 -6.96 -1.21 20.52
N LEU A 38 -6.45 -1.51 19.33
CA LEU A 38 -7.09 -2.44 18.39
C LEU A 38 -7.26 -3.82 19.00
N ARG A 39 -6.25 -4.32 19.72
CA ARG A 39 -6.32 -5.60 20.45
C ARG A 39 -7.42 -5.63 21.51
N PHE A 40 -7.66 -4.52 22.19
CA PHE A 40 -8.71 -4.43 23.21
C PHE A 40 -10.10 -4.23 22.62
N ILE A 41 -10.22 -3.50 21.51
CA ILE A 41 -11.50 -3.16 20.88
C ILE A 41 -12.00 -4.31 20.00
N VAL A 42 -11.10 -4.96 19.25
CA VAL A 42 -11.46 -5.98 18.28
C VAL A 42 -11.20 -7.36 18.88
N HIS A 43 -12.27 -8.00 19.38
CA HIS A 43 -12.17 -9.36 19.91
C HIS A 43 -11.94 -10.41 18.83
N ASP A 44 -12.57 -10.24 17.67
CA ASP A 44 -12.36 -11.11 16.52
C ASP A 44 -11.55 -10.35 15.45
N HIS A 45 -10.27 -10.67 15.39
CA HIS A 45 -9.28 -10.01 14.56
C HIS A 45 -9.54 -10.20 13.06
N ASP A 46 -10.39 -11.13 12.66
CA ASP A 46 -10.82 -11.27 11.26
C ASP A 46 -11.64 -10.05 10.81
N ASN A 47 -12.27 -9.34 11.75
CA ASN A 47 -12.91 -8.05 11.48
C ASN A 47 -11.91 -6.96 11.06
N LEU A 48 -10.64 -7.03 11.49
CA LEU A 48 -9.60 -6.10 11.03
C LEU A 48 -9.29 -6.31 9.54
N PHE A 49 -9.25 -7.58 9.11
CA PHE A 49 -9.04 -7.92 7.72
C PHE A 49 -10.23 -7.44 6.86
N VAL A 50 -11.46 -7.72 7.30
CA VAL A 50 -12.68 -7.22 6.61
C VAL A 50 -12.69 -5.69 6.55
N ALA A 51 -12.30 -5.01 7.63
CA ALA A 51 -12.20 -3.55 7.64
C ALA A 51 -11.11 -3.04 6.67
N ALA A 52 -9.95 -3.70 6.60
CA ALA A 52 -8.89 -3.35 5.66
C ALA A 52 -9.40 -3.41 4.21
N GLU A 53 -10.07 -4.50 3.85
CA GLU A 53 -10.62 -4.72 2.52
C GLU A 53 -11.78 -3.76 2.18
N ALA A 54 -12.63 -3.44 3.14
CA ALA A 54 -13.69 -2.45 2.98
C ALA A 54 -13.10 -1.05 2.71
N VAL A 55 -12.10 -0.64 3.48
CA VAL A 55 -11.42 0.65 3.29
C VAL A 55 -10.70 0.70 1.94
N HIS A 56 -10.04 -0.38 1.54
CA HIS A 56 -9.38 -0.48 0.24
C HIS A 56 -10.40 -0.34 -0.90
N SER A 57 -11.53 -1.04 -0.81
CA SER A 57 -12.63 -0.97 -1.77
C SER A 57 -13.22 0.44 -1.88
N ILE A 58 -13.39 1.15 -0.77
CA ILE A 58 -13.82 2.55 -0.76
C ILE A 58 -12.81 3.42 -1.51
N GLY A 59 -11.50 3.21 -1.30
CA GLY A 59 -10.44 3.90 -2.04
C GLY A 59 -10.55 3.69 -3.55
N ILE A 60 -10.80 2.46 -3.99
CA ILE A 60 -11.00 2.11 -5.41
C ILE A 60 -12.26 2.80 -5.95
N CYS A 61 -13.37 2.82 -5.21
CA CYS A 61 -14.59 3.54 -5.60
C CYS A 61 -14.33 5.03 -5.81
N VAL A 62 -13.54 5.66 -4.93
CA VAL A 62 -13.13 7.07 -5.08
C VAL A 62 -12.29 7.28 -6.35
N LEU A 63 -11.37 6.36 -6.65
CA LEU A 63 -10.58 6.39 -7.87
C LEU A 63 -11.46 6.25 -9.12
N ILE A 64 -12.40 5.31 -9.12
CA ILE A 64 -13.36 5.11 -10.21
C ILE A 64 -14.20 6.38 -10.41
N TYR A 65 -14.71 6.97 -9.33
CA TYR A 65 -15.46 8.22 -9.38
C TYR A 65 -14.66 9.32 -10.09
N LYS A 66 -13.39 9.51 -9.71
CA LYS A 66 -12.49 10.47 -10.36
C LYS A 66 -12.39 10.22 -11.86
N LEU A 67 -12.07 8.99 -12.28
CA LEU A 67 -11.90 8.68 -13.71
C LEU A 67 -13.19 8.82 -14.51
N MET A 68 -14.35 8.54 -13.90
CA MET A 68 -15.64 8.62 -14.56
C MET A 68 -16.21 10.04 -14.63
N LYS A 69 -16.11 10.82 -13.54
CA LYS A 69 -16.75 12.13 -13.39
C LYS A 69 -15.80 13.29 -13.71
N GLU A 70 -14.60 13.29 -13.15
CA GLU A 70 -13.60 14.34 -13.40
C GLU A 70 -12.89 14.16 -14.74
N LYS A 71 -12.99 12.98 -15.36
CA LYS A 71 -12.39 12.66 -16.68
C LYS A 71 -10.90 13.02 -16.75
N THR A 72 -10.16 12.79 -15.67
CA THR A 72 -8.72 13.05 -15.58
C THR A 72 -8.02 11.91 -14.83
N CYS A 73 -6.85 11.52 -15.33
CA CYS A 73 -5.93 10.62 -14.65
C CYS A 73 -4.66 11.35 -14.15
N ALA A 74 -4.69 12.68 -14.06
CA ALA A 74 -3.58 13.46 -13.52
C ALA A 74 -3.18 12.96 -12.12
N GLY A 75 -1.88 12.92 -11.83
CA GLY A 75 -1.36 12.43 -10.56
C GLY A 75 -1.50 10.92 -10.30
N LEU A 76 -1.94 10.11 -11.26
CA LEU A 76 -1.89 8.64 -11.18
C LEU A 76 -0.66 8.09 -11.90
N SER A 77 0.01 7.11 -11.29
CA SER A 77 1.11 6.37 -11.90
C SER A 77 0.58 5.14 -12.63
N LEU A 78 0.86 5.05 -13.93
CA LEU A 78 0.54 3.85 -14.70
C LEU A 78 1.39 2.67 -14.22
N LYS A 79 2.67 2.93 -13.89
CA LYS A 79 3.61 1.90 -13.42
C LYS A 79 3.16 1.23 -12.13
N SER A 80 2.59 1.99 -11.21
CA SER A 80 2.03 1.44 -9.97
C SER A 80 0.80 0.56 -10.23
N GLN A 81 -0.08 0.96 -11.14
CA GLN A 81 -1.24 0.16 -11.53
C GLN A 81 -0.83 -1.14 -12.23
N GLU A 82 0.20 -1.11 -13.08
CA GLU A 82 0.76 -2.31 -13.72
C GLU A 82 1.39 -3.28 -12.72
N LEU A 83 2.17 -2.77 -11.76
CA LEU A 83 2.67 -3.56 -10.63
C LEU A 83 1.53 -4.22 -9.87
N THR A 84 0.47 -3.46 -9.64
CA THR A 84 -0.71 -3.91 -8.91
C THR A 84 -1.41 -5.03 -9.66
N ALA A 85 -1.62 -4.88 -10.96
CA ALA A 85 -2.19 -5.92 -11.81
C ALA A 85 -1.32 -7.18 -11.84
N ILE A 86 0.02 -7.05 -11.90
CA ILE A 86 0.93 -8.21 -11.90
C ILE A 86 0.81 -8.99 -10.59
N PHE A 87 0.95 -8.35 -9.43
CA PHE A 87 0.89 -9.10 -8.17
C PHE A 87 -0.50 -9.68 -7.93
N LEU A 88 -1.57 -8.98 -8.30
CA LEU A 88 -2.95 -9.48 -8.17
C LEU A 88 -3.21 -10.68 -9.09
N ALA A 89 -2.68 -10.66 -10.32
CA ALA A 89 -2.79 -11.80 -11.23
C ALA A 89 -2.06 -13.04 -10.67
N VAL A 90 -0.86 -12.84 -10.12
CA VAL A 90 -0.09 -13.92 -9.47
C VAL A 90 -0.80 -14.40 -8.21
N ARG A 91 -1.36 -13.50 -7.39
CA ARG A 91 -2.12 -13.85 -6.18
C ARG A 91 -3.38 -14.63 -6.53
N LEU A 92 -4.15 -14.17 -7.50
CA LEU A 92 -5.36 -14.85 -7.96
C LEU A 92 -5.04 -16.26 -8.45
N TYR A 93 -3.95 -16.44 -9.21
CA TYR A 93 -3.45 -17.76 -9.59
C TYR A 93 -3.13 -18.62 -8.37
N CYS A 94 -2.40 -18.09 -7.39
CA CYS A 94 -2.09 -18.83 -6.16
C CYS A 94 -3.36 -19.19 -5.39
N SER A 95 -4.33 -18.28 -5.27
CA SER A 95 -5.61 -18.51 -4.60
C SER A 95 -6.38 -19.67 -5.24
N PHE A 96 -6.46 -19.71 -6.58
CA PHE A 96 -7.11 -20.80 -7.31
C PHE A 96 -6.40 -22.15 -7.15
N VAL A 97 -5.09 -22.18 -6.92
CA VAL A 97 -4.32 -23.43 -6.86
C VAL A 97 -4.08 -23.90 -5.43
N MET A 98 -4.13 -22.99 -4.44
CA MET A 98 -3.73 -23.26 -3.06
C MET A 98 -4.85 -23.09 -2.02
N GLU A 99 -5.77 -22.13 -2.18
CA GLU A 99 -6.64 -21.69 -1.05
C GLU A 99 -8.16 -21.79 -1.33
N TYR A 100 -8.64 -21.64 -2.57
CA TYR A 100 -10.06 -21.76 -2.95
C TYR A 100 -11.06 -21.02 -2.03
N ASP A 101 -10.71 -19.82 -1.55
CA ASP A 101 -11.54 -19.08 -0.59
C ASP A 101 -12.20 -17.82 -1.19
N ILE A 102 -13.08 -17.17 -0.43
CA ILE A 102 -13.77 -15.91 -0.73
C ILE A 102 -12.81 -14.79 -1.15
N HIS A 103 -11.55 -14.85 -0.69
CA HIS A 103 -10.46 -13.98 -1.11
C HIS A 103 -10.24 -13.99 -2.64
N THR A 104 -10.50 -15.11 -3.31
CA THR A 104 -10.42 -15.25 -4.76
C THR A 104 -11.34 -14.26 -5.49
N ILE A 105 -12.56 -14.06 -4.97
CA ILE A 105 -13.55 -13.15 -5.56
C ILE A 105 -13.09 -11.70 -5.40
N LEU A 106 -12.52 -11.37 -4.23
CA LEU A 106 -12.04 -10.04 -3.92
C LEU A 106 -10.81 -9.66 -4.75
N ASP A 107 -9.86 -10.59 -4.90
CA ASP A 107 -8.70 -10.42 -5.77
C ASP A 107 -9.11 -10.28 -7.23
N LEU A 108 -10.09 -11.06 -7.68
CA LEU A 108 -10.64 -10.95 -9.04
C LEU A 108 -11.28 -9.58 -9.28
N ALA A 109 -12.09 -9.09 -8.33
CA ALA A 109 -12.73 -7.77 -8.41
C ALA A 109 -11.70 -6.64 -8.42
N THR A 110 -10.67 -6.74 -7.57
CA THR A 110 -9.58 -5.77 -7.49
C THR A 110 -8.72 -5.78 -8.75
N LEU A 111 -8.43 -6.96 -9.32
CA LEU A 111 -7.71 -7.08 -10.58
C LEU A 111 -8.53 -6.49 -11.74
N GLY A 112 -9.82 -6.82 -11.83
CA GLY A 112 -10.70 -6.30 -12.87
C GLY A 112 -10.80 -4.77 -12.86
N THR A 113 -10.94 -4.18 -11.66
CA THR A 113 -10.96 -2.71 -11.50
C THR A 113 -9.60 -2.09 -11.84
N THR A 114 -8.49 -2.70 -11.44
CA THR A 114 -7.13 -2.24 -11.78
C THR A 114 -6.89 -2.27 -13.29
N LEU A 115 -7.27 -3.34 -13.98
CA LEU A 115 -7.18 -3.45 -15.43
C LEU A 115 -8.03 -2.38 -16.14
N TRP A 116 -9.22 -2.09 -15.60
CA TRP A 116 -10.05 -1.00 -16.10
C TRP A 116 -9.40 0.37 -15.90
N VAL A 117 -8.75 0.63 -14.76
CA VAL A 117 -7.97 1.86 -14.52
C VAL A 117 -6.82 1.98 -15.54
N ILE A 118 -6.08 0.90 -15.77
CA ILE A 118 -5.00 0.86 -16.78
C ILE A 118 -5.55 1.19 -18.17
N TYR A 119 -6.68 0.60 -18.56
CA TYR A 119 -7.36 0.90 -19.82
C TYR A 119 -7.74 2.38 -19.91
N MET A 120 -8.32 2.93 -18.84
CA MET A 120 -8.69 4.35 -18.78
C MET A 120 -7.48 5.26 -18.97
N ILE A 121 -6.35 4.98 -18.31
CA ILE A 121 -5.11 5.78 -18.45
C ILE A 121 -4.54 5.66 -19.88
N ARG A 122 -4.42 4.44 -20.42
CA ARG A 122 -3.74 4.19 -21.71
C ARG A 122 -4.54 4.68 -22.93
N PHE A 123 -5.87 4.59 -22.88
CA PHE A 123 -6.70 4.82 -24.07
C PHE A 123 -7.67 5.98 -23.95
N LYS A 124 -8.39 6.14 -22.83
CA LYS A 124 -9.47 7.13 -22.71
C LYS A 124 -8.99 8.49 -22.19
N LEU A 125 -8.07 8.48 -21.22
CA LEU A 125 -7.61 9.65 -20.48
C LEU A 125 -6.13 9.96 -20.71
N ARG A 126 -5.55 9.38 -21.78
CA ARG A 126 -4.12 9.52 -22.11
C ARG A 126 -3.64 10.97 -22.16
N ALA A 127 -4.49 11.90 -22.61
CA ALA A 127 -4.14 13.31 -22.68
C ALA A 127 -3.88 13.97 -21.30
N SER A 128 -4.48 13.44 -20.23
CA SER A 128 -4.28 13.92 -18.85
C SER A 128 -3.17 13.18 -18.09
N TYR A 129 -2.56 12.17 -18.72
CA TYR A 129 -1.50 11.37 -18.11
C TYR A 129 -0.17 12.13 -18.13
N MET A 130 0.44 12.27 -16.94
CA MET A 130 1.68 13.04 -16.74
C MET A 130 2.91 12.14 -16.88
N GLU A 131 3.24 11.72 -18.10
CA GLU A 131 4.33 10.78 -18.37
C GLU A 131 5.71 11.29 -17.89
N ASP A 132 5.95 12.60 -17.97
CA ASP A 132 7.18 13.26 -17.50
C ASP A 132 7.34 13.16 -15.97
N LYS A 133 6.23 13.07 -15.23
CA LYS A 133 6.21 12.92 -13.78
C LYS A 133 6.26 11.46 -13.34
N ASP A 134 5.81 10.51 -14.15
CA ASP A 134 5.93 9.07 -13.88
C ASP A 134 7.31 8.54 -14.28
N ASN A 135 8.36 9.22 -13.83
CA ASN A 135 9.75 8.93 -14.15
C ASN A 135 10.42 7.97 -13.17
N PHE A 136 9.65 7.18 -12.40
CA PHE A 136 10.20 6.17 -11.52
C PHE A 136 11.16 5.28 -12.33
N ALA A 137 12.43 5.26 -11.91
CA ALA A 137 13.57 4.86 -12.73
C ALA A 137 13.46 3.38 -13.10
N LEU A 138 12.81 3.07 -14.22
CA LEU A 138 12.98 1.80 -14.90
C LEU A 138 14.41 1.76 -15.40
N TYR A 139 15.31 1.14 -14.65
CA TYR A 139 16.67 0.90 -15.14
C TYR A 139 16.59 0.01 -16.37
N TYR A 140 16.76 0.67 -17.52
CA TYR A 140 16.86 0.09 -18.84
C TYR A 140 18.17 -0.71 -18.88
N VAL A 141 18.09 -2.03 -18.87
CA VAL A 141 19.18 -2.86 -19.39
C VAL A 141 18.68 -3.49 -20.67
N VAL A 142 19.34 -3.06 -21.75
CA VAL A 142 19.18 -3.43 -23.14
C VAL A 142 19.08 -4.95 -23.32
N SER A 143 17.91 -5.46 -23.73
CA SER A 143 17.77 -6.59 -24.67
C SER A 143 16.28 -6.82 -25.00
N HIS A 144 15.99 -6.89 -26.30
CA HIS A 144 14.65 -6.75 -26.89
C HIS A 144 13.74 -7.99 -26.82
N VAL A 145 13.92 -8.88 -25.83
CA VAL A 145 13.18 -10.17 -25.77
C VAL A 145 12.38 -10.38 -24.46
N LEU A 146 12.50 -9.50 -23.46
CA LEU A 146 11.80 -9.68 -22.18
C LEU A 146 11.10 -8.38 -21.74
N LEU A 147 10.05 -8.01 -22.46
CA LEU A 147 9.21 -6.85 -22.16
C LEU A 147 8.54 -6.91 -20.77
N ILE A 148 8.55 -8.09 -20.13
CA ILE A 148 8.04 -8.34 -18.75
C ILE A 148 9.06 -7.94 -17.67
N LEU A 149 10.36 -7.85 -17.98
CA LEU A 149 11.41 -7.55 -16.98
C LEU A 149 11.76 -6.06 -16.85
N LYS A 150 10.93 -5.18 -17.42
CA LYS A 150 11.19 -3.74 -17.44
C LYS A 150 11.11 -3.06 -16.07
N LEU A 151 10.67 -3.74 -15.01
CA LEU A 151 10.52 -3.12 -13.70
C LEU A 151 11.72 -3.35 -12.76
N PRO A 152 12.35 -2.28 -12.26
CA PRO A 152 13.51 -2.34 -11.38
C PRO A 152 13.17 -2.96 -10.02
N LEU A 153 11.87 -2.97 -9.65
CA LEU A 153 11.35 -3.59 -8.44
C LEU A 153 11.03 -5.07 -8.64
N LEU A 154 10.67 -5.49 -9.86
CA LEU A 154 10.28 -6.87 -10.13
C LEU A 154 11.48 -7.82 -9.98
N VAL A 155 12.66 -7.42 -10.43
CA VAL A 155 13.86 -8.26 -10.36
C VAL A 155 14.28 -8.54 -8.91
N PRO A 156 14.46 -7.54 -8.02
CA PRO A 156 14.71 -7.80 -6.60
C PRO A 156 13.63 -8.63 -5.92
N CYS A 157 12.35 -8.37 -6.19
CA CYS A 157 11.24 -9.17 -5.63
C CYS A 157 11.30 -10.63 -6.12
N ALA A 158 11.61 -10.87 -7.39
CA ALA A 158 11.75 -12.21 -7.94
C ALA A 158 12.97 -12.95 -7.39
N VAL A 159 14.12 -12.28 -7.27
CA VAL A 159 15.31 -12.86 -6.61
C VAL A 159 14.99 -13.21 -5.16
N LEU A 160 14.37 -12.30 -4.42
CA LEU A 160 13.98 -12.53 -3.04
C LEU A 160 12.95 -13.66 -2.92
N ALA A 161 12.01 -13.77 -3.86
CA ALA A 161 11.05 -14.88 -3.93
C ALA A 161 11.72 -16.23 -4.18
N VAL A 162 12.74 -16.29 -5.03
CA VAL A 162 13.51 -17.54 -5.23
C VAL A 162 14.28 -17.91 -3.96
N LEU A 163 14.91 -16.93 -3.30
CA LEU A 163 15.73 -17.15 -2.11
C LEU A 163 14.91 -17.45 -0.85
N ILE A 164 13.80 -16.73 -0.65
CA ILE A 164 12.96 -16.79 0.54
C ILE A 164 11.50 -16.95 0.12
N HIS A 165 11.05 -18.20 0.11
CA HIS A 165 9.68 -18.61 -0.18
C HIS A 165 9.19 -19.59 0.90
N PRO A 166 7.88 -19.85 0.99
CA PRO A 166 7.30 -20.72 1.99
C PRO A 166 7.84 -22.14 1.88
N SER A 167 7.87 -22.88 2.98
CA SER A 167 8.29 -24.31 2.99
C SER A 167 7.10 -25.28 2.94
N THR A 168 5.98 -24.87 2.34
CA THR A 168 4.75 -25.66 2.26
C THR A 168 4.87 -26.85 1.29
N SER A 169 3.91 -27.78 1.32
CA SER A 169 3.88 -29.00 0.51
C SER A 169 3.57 -28.79 -0.98
N HIS A 170 3.20 -27.56 -1.38
CA HIS A 170 2.84 -27.24 -2.76
C HIS A 170 4.06 -27.24 -3.71
N ASN A 171 3.77 -27.27 -5.01
CA ASN A 171 4.79 -27.16 -6.06
C ASN A 171 5.69 -25.93 -5.86
N ILE A 172 6.99 -26.08 -6.15
CA ILE A 172 7.99 -25.02 -5.98
C ILE A 172 7.62 -23.73 -6.71
N LEU A 173 7.03 -23.83 -7.90
CA LEU A 173 6.57 -22.68 -8.68
C LEU A 173 5.46 -21.91 -7.97
N ASN A 174 4.51 -22.60 -7.33
CA ASN A 174 3.43 -21.96 -6.58
C ASN A 174 3.96 -21.25 -5.33
N ARG A 175 4.92 -21.89 -4.64
CA ARG A 175 5.58 -21.33 -3.46
C ARG A 175 6.35 -20.04 -3.80
N ILE A 176 7.13 -20.06 -4.88
CA ILE A 176 7.85 -18.88 -5.37
C ILE A 176 6.87 -17.80 -5.87
N SER A 177 5.80 -18.19 -6.55
CA SER A 177 4.78 -17.25 -7.04
C SER A 177 4.07 -16.54 -5.89
N TRP A 178 3.72 -17.25 -4.82
CA TRP A 178 3.15 -16.64 -3.63
C TRP A 178 4.13 -15.67 -2.96
N ALA A 179 5.42 -16.05 -2.83
CA ALA A 179 6.44 -15.13 -2.33
C ALA A 179 6.59 -13.88 -3.21
N LEU A 180 6.56 -14.04 -4.53
CA LEU A 180 6.65 -12.95 -5.48
C LEU A 180 5.49 -11.96 -5.31
N CYS A 181 4.24 -12.43 -5.15
CA CYS A 181 3.11 -11.51 -5.01
C CYS A 181 3.16 -10.73 -3.69
N VAL A 182 3.58 -11.36 -2.58
CA VAL A 182 3.78 -10.68 -1.28
C VAL A 182 4.84 -9.58 -1.39
N TYR A 183 6.03 -9.89 -1.95
CA TYR A 183 7.08 -8.88 -2.09
C TYR A 183 6.74 -7.76 -3.06
N LEU A 184 6.07 -8.09 -4.17
CA LEU A 184 5.70 -7.11 -5.17
C LEU A 184 4.59 -6.19 -4.66
N GLU A 185 3.63 -6.71 -3.90
CA GLU A 185 2.59 -5.92 -3.23
C GLU A 185 3.21 -4.85 -2.33
N ALA A 186 4.19 -5.23 -1.51
CA ALA A 186 4.83 -4.35 -0.52
C ALA A 186 5.43 -3.08 -1.14
N VAL A 187 5.89 -3.16 -2.39
CA VAL A 187 6.60 -2.07 -3.09
C VAL A 187 5.81 -1.46 -4.26
N SER A 188 4.67 -2.05 -4.62
CA SER A 188 3.88 -1.67 -5.81
C SER A 188 3.42 -0.21 -5.83
N VAL A 189 3.28 0.42 -4.66
CA VAL A 189 2.81 1.80 -4.49
C VAL A 189 3.90 2.86 -4.69
N LEU A 190 5.19 2.48 -4.72
CA LEU A 190 6.31 3.42 -4.81
C LEU A 190 6.23 4.35 -6.03
N PRO A 191 5.91 3.88 -7.25
CA PRO A 191 5.78 4.77 -8.40
C PRO A 191 4.65 5.80 -8.24
N GLN A 192 3.55 5.42 -7.59
CA GLN A 192 2.42 6.32 -7.30
C GLN A 192 2.85 7.46 -6.38
N LEU A 193 3.54 7.15 -5.27
CA LEU A 193 4.05 8.17 -4.35
C LEU A 193 5.06 9.10 -5.04
N ARG A 194 5.92 8.54 -5.91
CA ARG A 194 6.90 9.32 -6.67
C ARG A 194 6.23 10.34 -7.60
N VAL A 195 5.18 9.95 -8.32
CA VAL A 195 4.39 10.87 -9.15
C VAL A 195 3.83 12.00 -8.30
N MET A 196 3.28 11.69 -7.13
CA MET A 196 2.67 12.69 -6.24
C MET A 196 3.71 13.71 -5.73
N GLN A 197 4.93 13.28 -5.41
CA GLN A 197 6.02 14.21 -5.07
C GLN A 197 6.46 15.05 -6.26
N ASN A 198 6.56 14.45 -7.45
CA ASN A 198 7.00 15.13 -8.66
C ASN A 198 5.99 16.20 -9.11
N THR A 199 4.70 15.98 -8.85
CA THR A 199 3.62 16.92 -9.14
C THR A 199 3.45 17.99 -8.06
N LYS A 200 3.84 17.70 -6.80
CA LYS A 200 3.76 18.56 -5.59
C LYS A 200 2.35 18.95 -5.14
N ILE A 201 1.42 19.12 -6.07
CA ILE A 201 0.00 19.40 -5.85
C ILE A 201 -0.77 18.12 -6.14
N VAL A 202 -1.33 17.53 -5.10
CA VAL A 202 -2.08 16.28 -5.21
C VAL A 202 -3.57 16.60 -5.30
N GLU A 203 -4.23 16.08 -6.34
CA GLU A 203 -5.67 16.21 -6.50
C GLU A 203 -6.41 15.49 -5.36
N PRO A 204 -7.50 16.07 -4.82
CA PRO A 204 -8.18 15.55 -3.63
C PRO A 204 -8.57 14.07 -3.75
N PHE A 205 -9.21 13.66 -4.86
CA PHE A 205 -9.63 12.28 -5.06
C PHE A 205 -8.46 11.28 -5.11
N THR A 206 -7.34 11.65 -5.72
CA THR A 206 -6.12 10.82 -5.66
C THR A 206 -5.60 10.73 -4.24
N ALA A 207 -5.62 11.84 -3.50
CA ALA A 207 -5.18 11.86 -2.11
C ALA A 207 -6.04 10.95 -1.22
N HIS A 208 -7.37 11.01 -1.39
CA HIS A 208 -8.33 10.13 -0.70
C HIS A 208 -8.12 8.65 -1.02
N TYR A 209 -7.94 8.32 -2.30
CA TYR A 209 -7.63 6.94 -2.74
C TYR A 209 -6.34 6.42 -2.09
N VAL A 210 -5.24 7.16 -2.18
CA VAL A 210 -3.95 6.73 -1.62
C VAL A 210 -3.98 6.70 -0.09
N PHE A 211 -4.74 7.58 0.55
CA PHE A 211 -4.94 7.56 2.00
C PHE A 211 -5.73 6.33 2.45
N ALA A 212 -6.83 6.01 1.75
CA ALA A 212 -7.59 4.79 2.01
C ALA A 212 -6.72 3.55 1.82
N LEU A 213 -5.89 3.51 0.77
CA LEU A 213 -4.90 2.46 0.59
C LEU A 213 -3.95 2.36 1.80
N GLY A 214 -3.40 3.49 2.28
CA GLY A 214 -2.55 3.53 3.48
C GLY A 214 -3.22 2.99 4.74
N VAL A 215 -4.47 3.37 4.99
CA VAL A 215 -5.26 2.86 6.12
C VAL A 215 -5.50 1.35 6.00
N ALA A 216 -5.86 0.87 4.80
CA ALA A 216 -6.03 -0.55 4.56
C ALA A 216 -4.75 -1.34 4.88
N ARG A 217 -3.58 -0.87 4.46
CA ARG A 217 -2.29 -1.55 4.77
C ARG A 217 -1.93 -1.52 6.24
N PHE A 218 -2.23 -0.42 6.94
CA PHE A 218 -2.07 -0.39 8.39
C PHE A 218 -2.96 -1.42 9.09
N LEU A 219 -4.22 -1.57 8.67
CA LEU A 219 -5.14 -2.56 9.23
C LEU A 219 -4.72 -4.00 8.92
N SER A 220 -4.27 -4.29 7.70
CA SER A 220 -3.69 -5.60 7.33
C SER A 220 -2.45 -5.92 8.17
N CYS A 221 -1.52 -4.97 8.31
CA CYS A 221 -0.36 -5.13 9.16
C CYS A 221 -0.74 -5.37 10.63
N ALA A 222 -1.73 -4.63 11.15
CA ALA A 222 -2.24 -4.82 12.51
C ALA A 222 -2.86 -6.22 12.69
N HIS A 223 -3.66 -6.67 11.74
CA HIS A 223 -4.23 -8.02 11.73
C HIS A 223 -3.14 -9.10 11.86
N TRP A 224 -2.11 -9.05 10.99
CA TRP A 224 -1.00 -10.00 11.03
C TRP A 224 -0.22 -9.98 12.34
N VAL A 225 0.11 -8.78 12.85
CA VAL A 225 0.85 -8.64 14.11
C VAL A 225 0.03 -9.19 15.28
N LEU A 226 -1.26 -8.86 15.36
CA LEU A 226 -2.12 -9.30 16.45
C LEU A 226 -2.38 -10.80 16.41
N GLN A 227 -2.59 -11.39 15.22
CA GLN A 227 -2.69 -12.86 15.10
C GLN A 227 -1.42 -13.57 15.58
N VAL A 228 -0.23 -13.04 15.29
CA VAL A 228 1.03 -13.61 15.81
C VAL A 228 1.11 -13.52 17.32
N VAL A 229 0.72 -12.39 17.91
CA VAL A 229 0.71 -12.19 19.37
C VAL A 229 -0.29 -13.12 20.06
N ASP A 230 -1.51 -13.20 19.56
CA ASP A 230 -2.58 -13.98 20.20
C ASP A 230 -2.41 -15.49 20.03
N THR A 231 -1.86 -15.93 18.88
CA THR A 231 -1.48 -17.34 18.68
C THR A 231 -0.22 -17.73 19.46
N ARG A 232 0.43 -16.79 20.17
CA ARG A 232 1.72 -16.95 20.87
C ARG A 232 2.82 -17.46 19.94
N GLY A 233 2.83 -16.96 18.69
CA GLY A 233 3.79 -17.34 17.66
C GLY A 233 3.48 -18.67 16.94
N ARG A 234 2.41 -19.38 17.29
CA ARG A 234 2.02 -20.61 16.55
C ARG A 234 1.71 -20.34 15.08
N LEU A 235 1.18 -19.16 14.75
CA LEU A 235 0.97 -18.76 13.35
C LEU A 235 2.29 -18.69 12.57
N LEU A 236 3.39 -18.24 13.19
CA LEU A 236 4.69 -18.19 12.52
C LEU A 236 5.18 -19.59 12.15
N VAL A 237 4.91 -20.58 13.00
CA VAL A 237 5.23 -21.99 12.72
C VAL A 237 4.30 -22.56 11.64
N ALA A 238 3.02 -22.16 11.62
CA ALA A 238 2.04 -22.59 10.63
C ALA A 238 2.34 -22.06 9.22
N LEU A 239 2.86 -20.83 9.10
CA LEU A 239 3.33 -20.24 7.84
C LEU A 239 4.54 -20.97 7.26
N GLY A 240 5.20 -21.83 8.05
CA GLY A 240 6.30 -22.69 7.65
C GLY A 240 7.56 -22.45 8.48
N TYR A 241 8.67 -23.04 8.03
CA TYR A 241 9.97 -22.92 8.68
C TYR A 241 10.90 -21.99 7.90
N GLY A 242 11.92 -21.47 8.59
CA GLY A 242 12.94 -20.60 8.02
C GLY A 242 12.57 -19.12 8.06
N LEU A 243 13.11 -18.34 7.12
CA LEU A 243 12.95 -16.88 7.09
C LEU A 243 11.58 -16.42 6.58
N TRP A 244 10.81 -17.29 5.91
CA TRP A 244 9.56 -16.93 5.25
C TRP A 244 8.50 -16.27 6.16
N PRO A 245 8.14 -16.83 7.34
CA PRO A 245 7.15 -16.19 8.22
C PRO A 245 7.56 -14.79 8.67
N SER A 246 8.86 -14.57 8.89
CA SER A 246 9.38 -13.24 9.23
C SER A 246 9.28 -12.28 8.04
N MET A 247 9.54 -12.77 6.83
CA MET A 247 9.45 -11.96 5.61
C MET A 247 8.03 -11.52 5.26
N VAL A 248 7.00 -12.31 5.60
CA VAL A 248 5.60 -11.89 5.48
C VAL A 248 5.34 -10.65 6.36
N LEU A 249 5.68 -10.71 7.64
CA LEU A 249 5.53 -9.57 8.56
C LEU A 249 6.36 -8.36 8.14
N ILE A 250 7.61 -8.58 7.69
CA ILE A 250 8.46 -7.50 7.21
C ILE A 250 7.84 -6.84 5.98
N SER A 251 7.21 -7.60 5.08
CA SER A 251 6.54 -7.05 3.89
C SER A 251 5.35 -6.15 4.25
N GLU A 252 4.53 -6.57 5.21
CA GLU A 252 3.41 -5.76 5.76
C GLU A 252 3.91 -4.46 6.41
N ILE A 253 4.99 -4.55 7.18
CA ILE A 253 5.65 -3.40 7.81
C ILE A 253 6.20 -2.46 6.74
N VAL A 254 6.94 -2.97 5.75
CA VAL A 254 7.51 -2.17 4.66
C VAL A 254 6.42 -1.41 3.92
N GLN A 255 5.33 -2.07 3.55
CA GLN A 255 4.23 -1.42 2.84
C GLN A 255 3.57 -0.32 3.68
N THR A 256 3.36 -0.58 4.97
CA THR A 256 2.78 0.38 5.91
C THR A 256 3.70 1.60 6.09
N PHE A 257 5.01 1.39 6.22
CA PHE A 257 5.98 2.47 6.38
C PHE A 257 6.10 3.34 5.13
N ILE A 258 6.11 2.74 3.94
CA ILE A 258 6.15 3.47 2.66
C ILE A 258 4.98 4.46 2.55
N LEU A 259 3.79 4.07 3.04
CA LEU A 259 2.57 4.91 3.00
C LEU A 259 2.44 5.86 4.19
N ALA A 260 3.18 5.64 5.28
CA ALA A 260 3.04 6.38 6.53
C ALA A 260 3.29 7.89 6.37
N ASP A 261 4.33 8.26 5.61
CA ASP A 261 4.70 9.67 5.42
C ASP A 261 3.62 10.42 4.61
N PHE A 262 3.12 9.80 3.54
CA PHE A 262 1.98 10.33 2.80
C PHE A 262 0.75 10.52 3.70
N CYS A 263 0.40 9.50 4.50
CA CYS A 263 -0.73 9.56 5.41
C CYS A 263 -0.58 10.68 6.45
N TYR A 264 0.63 10.90 6.96
CA TYR A 264 0.93 12.01 7.87
C TYR A 264 0.65 13.38 7.21
N TYR A 265 1.11 13.60 5.98
CA TYR A 265 0.88 14.86 5.26
C TYR A 265 -0.60 15.04 4.87
N TYR A 266 -1.28 13.96 4.49
CA TYR A 266 -2.71 13.98 4.22
C TYR A 266 -3.51 14.43 5.45
N VAL A 267 -3.29 13.79 6.60
CA VAL A 267 -3.95 14.16 7.87
C VAL A 267 -3.64 15.60 8.25
N LYS A 268 -2.38 16.02 8.11
CA LYS A 268 -1.95 17.40 8.34
C LYS A 268 -2.67 18.42 7.44
N SER A 269 -2.93 18.09 6.18
CA SER A 269 -3.66 18.94 5.23
C SER A 269 -5.12 19.10 5.64
N VAL A 270 -5.78 17.98 5.97
CA VAL A 270 -7.19 17.96 6.38
C VAL A 270 -7.41 18.76 7.66
N PHE A 271 -6.62 18.53 8.71
CA PHE A 271 -6.72 19.30 9.95
C PHE A 271 -6.25 20.74 9.82
N GLY A 272 -5.43 21.05 8.82
CA GLY A 272 -5.00 22.40 8.47
C GLY A 272 -6.04 23.19 7.65
N GLY A 273 -7.17 22.58 7.30
CA GLY A 273 -8.19 23.20 6.43
C GLY A 273 -7.73 23.41 4.98
N GLN A 274 -6.67 22.73 4.56
CA GLN A 274 -6.15 22.84 3.19
C GLN A 274 -6.94 21.90 2.28
N LEU A 275 -7.72 22.48 1.36
CA LEU A 275 -8.51 21.75 0.35
C LEU A 275 -7.62 20.98 -0.63
N VAL A 276 -6.37 21.40 -0.80
CA VAL A 276 -5.41 20.83 -1.75
C VAL A 276 -4.16 20.40 -1.00
N LEU A 277 -3.84 19.11 -1.08
CA LEU A 277 -2.66 18.54 -0.45
C LEU A 277 -1.40 18.97 -1.22
N ARG A 278 -0.48 19.62 -0.51
CA ARG A 278 0.85 19.98 -1.04
C ARG A 278 1.94 19.19 -0.32
N LEU A 279 2.69 18.40 -1.08
CA LEU A 279 3.80 17.62 -0.55
C LEU A 279 5.09 18.46 -0.56
N PRO A 280 5.89 18.47 0.54
CA PRO A 280 7.22 19.05 0.52
C PRO A 280 8.15 18.30 -0.43
N SER A 281 9.24 18.96 -0.85
CA SER A 281 10.25 18.32 -1.72
C SER A 281 11.10 17.32 -0.89
N GLY A 282 11.29 16.10 -1.39
CA GLY A 282 12.17 15.09 -0.74
C GLY A 282 11.48 14.13 0.25
N VAL A 283 10.20 13.84 0.04
CA VAL A 283 9.34 13.04 0.93
C VAL A 283 9.14 11.64 0.35
N VAL A 284 10.14 10.74 0.49
CA VAL A 284 10.05 9.24 0.46
C VAL A 284 11.06 8.71 1.44
#